data_AF-A0A6A4SC22-F1
#
_entry.id   AF-A0A6A4SC22-F1
#
_cell.length_a   1.000
_cell.length_b   1.000
_cell.length_c   1.000
_cell.angle_alpha   90.00
_cell.angle_beta   90.00
_cell.angle_gamma   90.00
#
_symmetry.space_group_name_H-M   'P 1'
#
loop_
_entity.id
_entity.type
_entity.pdbx_description
1 polymer ?
#
loop_
_entity_poly.entity_id
_entity_poly.type
_entity_poly.pdbx_seq_one_letter_code
_entity_poly.pdbx_strand_id
1 'polypeptide(L)'
;MTEDHHWLNDTDKGAAEGETSSSGGRRRKAAAAAETGGKEESSESPASPQHCRWLMKSEPESRFENGLDLKFGIEDLKAAPDQTSCWDGVRNYQARNFMRQMKEGQVAFFYHSNCKEPGIAGIMEIVKEAYVDHTQFDKKDVHYDATSKPDNPKWSMVDVQYQRMTKRYLPLSELKNYHLQHRAKGGPLKDMALFTRARLSVQPLTTEEFDFVLSLEDKEPL
;
A
#
# COMPACT_ATOMS: atom_id res chain seq x y z
N MET A 1 29.10 5.60 46.67
CA MET A 1 28.56 5.44 48.03
C MET A 1 27.04 5.39 47.82
N THR A 2 26.37 4.24 47.76
CA THR A 2 26.12 3.26 48.86
C THR A 2 25.54 3.97 50.09
N GLU A 3 24.47 3.51 50.74
CA GLU A 3 23.82 2.19 50.81
C GLU A 3 22.34 2.21 50.33
N ASP A 4 21.64 1.15 49.92
CA ASP A 4 21.51 -0.27 50.37
C ASP A 4 20.90 -0.46 51.77
N HIS A 5 19.56 -0.50 51.84
CA HIS A 5 18.84 -1.07 52.99
C HIS A 5 18.32 -2.48 52.66
N HIS A 6 19.09 -3.48 53.06
CA HIS A 6 18.66 -4.87 53.20
C HIS A 6 18.08 -5.08 54.60
N TRP A 7 16.99 -5.83 54.74
CA TRP A 7 16.74 -6.64 55.94
C TRP A 7 15.93 -7.91 55.61
N LEU A 8 16.39 -9.02 56.18
CA LEU A 8 15.77 -10.35 56.24
C LEU A 8 14.48 -10.28 57.11
N ASN A 9 13.58 -11.26 57.29
CA ASN A 9 13.37 -12.63 56.79
C ASN A 9 11.81 -12.88 56.82
N ASP A 10 11.17 -14.05 56.79
CA ASP A 10 11.56 -15.47 56.90
C ASP A 10 10.56 -16.39 56.16
N THR A 11 10.78 -17.70 56.28
CA THR A 11 9.91 -18.85 56.00
C THR A 11 8.82 -19.03 57.09
N ASP A 12 7.80 -19.91 57.06
CA ASP A 12 7.53 -21.16 56.33
C ASP A 12 6.02 -21.55 56.41
N LYS A 13 5.61 -22.49 55.55
CA LYS A 13 4.53 -23.53 55.64
C LYS A 13 3.16 -23.33 54.99
N GLY A 14 2.75 -24.36 54.23
CA GLY A 14 1.34 -24.59 53.89
C GLY A 14 1.07 -25.43 52.65
N ALA A 15 1.20 -26.76 52.75
CA ALA A 15 0.74 -27.75 51.76
C ALA A 15 -0.80 -27.68 51.49
N ALA A 16 -1.42 -28.34 50.51
CA ALA A 16 -0.97 -29.39 49.58
C ALA A 16 -1.92 -29.48 48.36
N GLU A 17 -1.48 -30.20 47.30
CA GLU A 17 -2.19 -31.21 46.46
C GLU A 17 -3.69 -31.02 46.04
N GLY A 18 -4.14 -31.45 44.85
CA GLY A 18 -3.53 -32.27 43.79
C GLY A 18 -3.85 -31.73 42.38
N GLU A 19 -3.12 -32.10 41.33
CA GLU A 19 -3.16 -33.39 40.61
C GLU A 19 -4.46 -33.63 39.82
N THR A 20 -4.47 -34.18 38.60
CA THR A 20 -3.45 -34.41 37.55
C THR A 20 -4.20 -34.50 36.20
N SER A 21 -3.60 -34.16 35.05
CA SER A 21 -3.11 -35.09 33.99
C SER A 21 -4.13 -36.14 33.45
N SER A 22 -4.05 -36.68 32.23
CA SER A 22 -3.04 -36.61 31.17
C SER A 22 -3.68 -37.05 29.83
N SER A 23 -3.04 -36.67 28.73
CA SER A 23 -3.10 -37.33 27.42
C SER A 23 -3.10 -38.88 27.44
N GLY A 24 -3.65 -39.48 26.38
CA GLY A 24 -3.43 -40.89 25.98
C GLY A 24 -4.11 -41.18 24.65
N GLY A 25 -3.40 -41.75 23.67
CA GLY A 25 -3.92 -41.93 22.30
C GLY A 25 -3.68 -43.32 21.68
N ARG A 26 -4.07 -43.47 20.40
CA ARG A 26 -4.11 -44.71 19.56
C ARG A 26 -5.27 -45.65 19.94
N ARG A 27 -5.90 -46.41 19.02
CA ARG A 27 -5.45 -46.99 17.74
C ARG A 27 -6.61 -47.22 16.73
N ARG A 28 -6.30 -47.70 15.51
CA ARG A 28 -7.18 -47.82 14.32
C ARG A 28 -8.27 -48.91 14.40
N LYS A 29 -9.35 -48.74 13.61
CA LYS A 29 -10.07 -49.83 12.91
C LYS A 29 -10.66 -49.32 11.58
N ALA A 30 -10.92 -50.20 10.61
CA ALA A 30 -11.35 -49.84 9.25
C ALA A 30 -12.53 -50.71 8.76
N ALA A 31 -13.45 -50.10 8.02
CA ALA A 31 -14.53 -50.62 7.16
C ALA A 31 -15.44 -49.40 6.81
N ALA A 32 -16.12 -49.27 5.67
CA ALA A 32 -16.04 -49.93 4.37
C ALA A 32 -16.56 -48.92 3.30
N ALA A 33 -16.41 -49.22 2.00
CA ALA A 33 -16.78 -48.30 0.93
C ALA A 33 -18.30 -48.21 0.68
N ALA A 34 -18.78 -47.03 0.33
CA ALA A 34 -20.02 -46.81 -0.40
C ALA A 34 -19.90 -45.52 -1.22
N GLU A 35 -19.91 -45.63 -2.55
CA GLU A 35 -20.00 -44.49 -3.45
C GLU A 35 -21.44 -44.00 -3.54
N THR A 36 -21.70 -42.70 -3.45
CA THR A 36 -22.75 -42.01 -4.23
C THR A 36 -22.75 -40.49 -4.01
N GLY A 37 -22.86 -39.74 -5.11
CA GLY A 37 -23.49 -38.42 -5.14
C GLY A 37 -22.60 -37.20 -4.90
N GLY A 38 -22.75 -36.21 -5.78
CA GLY A 38 -22.24 -34.85 -5.57
C GLY A 38 -21.22 -34.40 -6.61
N LYS A 39 -21.67 -33.77 -7.70
CA LYS A 39 -20.87 -32.70 -8.31
C LYS A 39 -20.88 -31.54 -7.32
N GLU A 40 -19.80 -31.35 -6.59
CA GLU A 40 -19.57 -30.07 -5.92
C GLU A 40 -19.18 -29.06 -7.00
N GLU A 41 -20.15 -28.21 -7.37
CA GLU A 41 -19.84 -26.96 -8.02
C GLU A 41 -18.94 -26.16 -7.06
N SER A 42 -17.68 -26.00 -7.44
CA SER A 42 -16.76 -25.13 -6.72
C SER A 42 -17.33 -23.72 -6.75
N SER A 43 -17.88 -23.28 -5.62
CA SER A 43 -18.39 -21.92 -5.46
C SER A 43 -17.24 -20.95 -5.65
N GLU A 44 -17.26 -20.24 -6.77
CA GLU A 44 -16.36 -19.11 -7.01
C GLU A 44 -16.59 -18.10 -5.89
N SER A 45 -15.71 -18.11 -4.89
CA SER A 45 -15.59 -17.00 -3.96
C SER A 45 -15.37 -15.73 -4.81
N PRO A 46 -16.16 -14.67 -4.62
CA PRO A 46 -16.11 -13.51 -5.51
C PRO A 46 -14.69 -12.98 -5.55
N ALA A 47 -14.06 -13.07 -6.73
CA ALA A 47 -12.67 -12.68 -6.90
C ALA A 47 -12.50 -11.24 -6.42
N SER A 48 -11.55 -11.02 -5.50
CA SER A 48 -11.21 -9.67 -5.04
C SER A 48 -10.92 -8.79 -6.26
N PRO A 49 -11.54 -7.61 -6.39
CA PRO A 49 -11.51 -6.83 -7.62
C PRO A 49 -10.07 -6.59 -8.08
N GLN A 50 -9.72 -7.14 -9.24
CA GLN A 50 -8.37 -7.09 -9.76
C GLN A 50 -8.12 -5.71 -10.38
N HIS A 51 -7.55 -4.82 -9.57
CA HIS A 51 -7.18 -3.48 -10.01
C HIS A 51 -5.94 -3.54 -10.91
N CYS A 52 -6.07 -3.00 -12.12
CA CYS A 52 -4.99 -2.94 -13.13
C CYS A 52 -4.56 -1.50 -13.47
N ARG A 53 -5.04 -0.52 -12.68
CA ARG A 53 -4.79 0.92 -12.80
C ARG A 53 -4.56 1.49 -11.41
N TRP A 54 -3.68 2.47 -11.30
CA TRP A 54 -3.22 2.99 -10.01
C TRP A 54 -3.15 4.52 -9.97
N LEU A 55 -3.08 5.09 -8.77
CA LEU A 55 -2.67 6.47 -8.52
C LEU A 55 -1.61 6.46 -7.41
N MET A 56 -0.50 7.14 -7.65
CA MET A 56 0.66 7.16 -6.75
C MET A 56 1.05 8.61 -6.48
N LYS A 57 1.14 8.97 -5.19
CA LYS A 57 1.37 10.35 -4.74
C LYS A 57 2.84 10.60 -4.44
N SER A 58 3.37 11.71 -4.96
CA SER A 58 4.70 12.24 -4.65
C SER A 58 4.64 13.76 -4.43
N GLU A 59 5.72 14.37 -3.90
CA GLU A 59 5.79 15.79 -3.56
C GLU A 59 6.66 16.55 -4.58
N PRO A 60 6.13 17.46 -5.41
CA PRO A 60 6.92 18.15 -6.43
C PRO A 60 7.66 19.41 -5.93
N GLU A 61 7.33 19.89 -4.73
CA GLU A 61 7.92 21.05 -4.07
C GLU A 61 8.87 20.59 -2.96
N SER A 62 9.92 21.35 -2.67
CA SER A 62 10.90 20.97 -1.64
C SER A 62 10.30 20.91 -0.24
N ARG A 63 10.50 19.77 0.43
CA ARG A 63 10.14 19.54 1.83
C ARG A 63 11.25 18.74 2.49
N PHE A 64 11.88 19.36 3.50
CA PHE A 64 12.93 18.72 4.27
C PHE A 64 12.38 17.90 5.42
N GLU A 65 12.85 16.67 5.57
CA GLU A 65 12.63 15.80 6.72
C GLU A 65 13.97 15.21 7.15
N ASN A 66 14.32 15.31 8.43
CA ASN A 66 15.63 14.93 8.98
C ASN A 66 16.87 15.49 8.23
N GLY A 67 16.71 16.58 7.47
CA GLY A 67 17.77 17.22 6.68
C GLY A 67 17.88 16.74 5.22
N LEU A 68 17.04 15.78 4.79
CA LEU A 68 16.93 15.35 3.40
C LEU A 68 15.72 16.01 2.74
N ASP A 69 15.84 16.46 1.49
CA ASP A 69 14.71 16.96 0.69
C ASP A 69 13.96 15.78 0.06
N LEU A 70 12.64 15.77 0.19
CA LEU A 70 11.75 14.72 -0.32
C LEU A 70 11.07 15.12 -1.64
N LYS A 71 11.56 16.18 -2.29
CA LYS A 71 11.13 16.61 -3.61
C LYS A 71 11.35 15.50 -4.65
N PHE A 72 10.25 15.02 -5.23
CA PHE A 72 10.26 14.20 -6.44
C PHE A 72 9.00 14.46 -7.28
N GLY A 73 9.10 15.38 -8.24
CA GLY A 73 8.06 15.69 -9.20
C GLY A 73 8.12 14.81 -10.46
N ILE A 74 7.13 14.96 -11.35
CA ILE A 74 7.08 14.17 -12.60
C ILE A 74 8.21 14.54 -13.57
N GLU A 75 8.64 15.80 -13.56
CA GLU A 75 9.79 16.26 -14.34
C GLU A 75 11.11 15.67 -13.81
N ASP A 76 11.20 15.38 -12.50
CA ASP A 76 12.36 14.69 -11.90
C ASP A 76 12.39 13.22 -12.36
N LEU A 77 11.26 12.50 -12.38
CA LEU A 77 11.14 11.15 -12.97
C LEU A 77 11.50 11.14 -14.47
N LYS A 78 10.99 12.11 -15.22
CA LYS A 78 11.24 12.26 -16.67
C LYS A 78 12.70 12.57 -17.00
N ALA A 79 13.44 13.18 -16.07
CA ALA A 79 14.88 13.47 -16.16
C ALA A 79 15.78 12.35 -15.61
N ALA A 80 15.21 11.35 -14.93
CA ALA A 80 15.96 10.20 -14.42
C ALA A 80 16.54 9.34 -15.58
N PRO A 81 17.60 8.54 -15.33
CA PRO A 81 18.10 7.57 -16.30
C PRO A 81 16.99 6.65 -16.80
N ASP A 82 16.91 6.44 -18.11
CA ASP A 82 15.84 5.69 -18.79
C ASP A 82 14.41 6.13 -18.39
N GLN A 83 14.28 7.37 -17.93
CA GLN A 83 13.07 7.99 -17.36
C GLN A 83 12.42 7.14 -16.24
N THR A 84 13.24 6.39 -15.51
CA THR A 84 12.84 5.34 -14.57
C THR A 84 13.36 5.64 -13.18
N SER A 85 12.54 5.37 -12.15
CA SER A 85 12.95 5.46 -10.74
C SER A 85 12.28 4.37 -9.91
N CYS A 86 12.93 3.96 -8.82
CA CYS A 86 12.25 3.24 -7.75
C CYS A 86 11.25 4.15 -7.04
N TRP A 87 10.14 3.56 -6.56
CA TRP A 87 9.10 4.24 -5.78
C TRP A 87 9.15 3.80 -4.32
N ASP A 88 10.15 4.28 -3.61
CA ASP A 88 10.48 3.88 -2.24
C ASP A 88 9.63 4.64 -1.19
N GLY A 89 10.07 4.65 0.07
CA GLY A 89 9.54 5.51 1.13
C GLY A 89 8.12 5.19 1.63
N VAL A 90 7.40 4.26 1.00
CA VAL A 90 6.05 3.89 1.42
C VAL A 90 6.09 3.15 2.76
N ARG A 91 5.62 3.81 3.82
CA ARG A 91 5.49 3.26 5.19
C ARG A 91 4.04 3.03 5.64
N ASN A 92 3.12 2.87 4.69
CA ASN A 92 1.72 2.50 4.96
C ASN A 92 1.45 1.05 4.51
N TYR A 93 0.99 0.19 5.43
CA TYR A 93 0.76 -1.24 5.15
C TYR A 93 -0.23 -1.51 4.02
N GLN A 94 -1.29 -0.70 3.88
CA GLN A 94 -2.27 -0.84 2.80
C GLN A 94 -1.68 -0.40 1.45
N ALA A 95 -0.96 0.72 1.40
CA ALA A 95 -0.26 1.18 0.21
C ALA A 95 0.79 0.16 -0.27
N ARG A 96 1.58 -0.39 0.65
CA ARG A 96 2.51 -1.50 0.39
C ARG A 96 1.81 -2.73 -0.18
N ASN A 97 0.67 -3.12 0.40
CA ASN A 97 -0.09 -4.27 -0.09
C ASN A 97 -0.63 -4.04 -1.50
N PHE A 98 -0.97 -2.80 -1.88
CA PHE A 98 -1.33 -2.45 -3.26
C PHE A 98 -0.12 -2.51 -4.21
N MET A 99 1.05 -2.00 -3.81
CA MET A 99 2.26 -2.17 -4.63
C MET A 99 2.61 -3.64 -4.87
N ARG A 100 2.43 -4.51 -3.87
CA ARG A 100 2.61 -5.97 -4.03
C ARG A 100 1.59 -6.65 -4.95
N GLN A 101 0.55 -5.95 -5.40
CA GLN A 101 -0.40 -6.41 -6.41
C GLN A 101 -0.13 -5.84 -7.81
N MET A 102 0.77 -4.86 -7.93
CA MET A 102 1.14 -4.26 -9.21
C MET A 102 1.83 -5.29 -10.11
N LYS A 103 1.56 -5.19 -11.42
CA LYS A 103 2.16 -5.99 -12.47
C LYS A 103 2.85 -5.12 -13.50
N GLU A 104 3.94 -5.63 -14.08
CA GLU A 104 4.63 -4.97 -15.19
C GLU A 104 3.65 -4.69 -16.34
N GLY A 105 3.76 -3.53 -16.99
CA GLY A 105 2.81 -3.06 -17.99
C GLY A 105 1.52 -2.44 -17.45
N GLN A 106 1.27 -2.46 -16.13
CA GLN A 106 0.18 -1.68 -15.54
C GLN A 106 0.59 -0.21 -15.42
N VAL A 107 -0.39 0.70 -15.53
CA VAL A 107 -0.14 2.15 -15.48
C VAL A 107 -0.67 2.80 -14.21
N ALA A 108 0.00 3.87 -13.81
CA ALA A 108 -0.35 4.71 -12.68
C ALA A 108 -0.45 6.18 -13.09
N PHE A 109 -1.37 6.92 -12.49
CA PHE A 109 -1.30 8.37 -12.46
C PHE A 109 -0.22 8.83 -11.48
N PHE A 110 0.68 9.69 -11.96
CA PHE A 110 1.61 10.43 -11.12
C PHE A 110 0.85 11.63 -10.53
N TYR A 111 0.59 11.59 -9.23
CA TYR A 111 -0.17 12.61 -8.51
C TYR A 111 0.77 13.49 -7.68
N HIS A 112 0.69 14.80 -7.89
CA HIS A 112 1.39 15.83 -7.12
C HIS A 112 0.61 16.13 -5.84
N SER A 113 1.26 15.90 -4.70
CA SER A 113 0.71 16.06 -3.36
C SER A 113 1.55 17.03 -2.54
N ASN A 114 0.96 17.57 -1.46
CA ASN A 114 1.62 18.48 -0.51
C ASN A 114 2.31 19.71 -1.15
N CYS A 115 1.80 20.15 -2.29
CA CYS A 115 2.23 21.33 -3.03
C CYS A 115 1.13 22.39 -3.08
N LYS A 116 1.44 23.59 -3.59
CA LYS A 116 0.48 24.69 -3.76
C LYS A 116 -0.71 24.31 -4.66
N GLU A 117 -0.45 23.54 -5.72
CA GLU A 117 -1.43 23.17 -6.75
C GLU A 117 -1.47 21.64 -6.92
N PRO A 118 -2.11 20.89 -5.99
CA PRO A 118 -2.13 19.42 -6.04
C PRO A 118 -3.08 18.90 -7.12
N GLY A 119 -2.75 17.75 -7.71
CA GLY A 119 -3.45 17.22 -8.89
C GLY A 119 -2.70 16.09 -9.60
N ILE A 120 -3.23 15.65 -10.74
CA ILE A 120 -2.58 14.65 -11.60
C ILE A 120 -1.78 15.37 -12.67
N ALA A 121 -0.48 15.04 -12.77
CA ALA A 121 0.45 15.64 -13.71
C ALA A 121 0.63 14.80 -14.99
N GLY A 122 0.60 13.48 -14.86
CA GLY A 122 0.87 12.57 -15.97
C GLY A 122 0.67 11.11 -15.62
N ILE A 123 1.17 10.26 -16.51
CA ILE A 123 1.04 8.81 -16.49
C ILE A 123 2.44 8.21 -16.49
N MET A 124 2.60 7.13 -15.74
CA MET A 124 3.78 6.28 -15.69
C MET A 124 3.35 4.81 -15.73
N GLU A 125 4.29 3.92 -16.05
CA GLU A 125 4.10 2.48 -16.13
C GLU A 125 4.93 1.79 -15.04
N ILE A 126 4.43 0.68 -14.49
CA ILE A 126 5.20 -0.20 -13.62
C ILE A 126 6.11 -1.04 -14.52
N VAL A 127 7.42 -0.88 -14.37
CA VAL A 127 8.45 -1.60 -15.16
C VAL A 127 9.20 -2.66 -14.36
N LYS A 128 8.86 -2.82 -13.08
CA LYS A 128 9.32 -3.92 -12.23
C LYS A 128 8.33 -4.19 -11.10
N GLU A 129 7.96 -5.46 -10.92
CA GLU A 129 7.12 -5.88 -9.80
C GLU A 129 7.75 -5.61 -8.41
N ALA A 130 6.93 -5.69 -7.37
CA ALA A 130 7.32 -5.29 -6.02
C ALA A 130 8.50 -6.08 -5.45
N TYR A 131 9.56 -5.38 -5.07
CA TYR A 131 10.75 -5.91 -4.44
C TYR A 131 11.02 -5.22 -3.10
N VAL A 132 12.13 -5.57 -2.43
CA VAL A 132 12.49 -5.02 -1.12
C VAL A 132 12.91 -3.56 -1.25
N ASP A 133 12.25 -2.69 -0.49
CA ASP A 133 12.68 -1.29 -0.37
C ASP A 133 14.00 -1.23 0.42
N HIS A 134 15.08 -0.70 -0.16
CA HIS A 134 16.37 -0.64 0.54
C HIS A 134 16.45 0.51 1.56
N THR A 135 15.67 1.59 1.41
CA THR A 135 15.75 2.76 2.32
C THR A 135 15.28 2.43 3.73
N GLN A 136 14.45 1.39 3.89
CA GLN A 136 14.04 0.91 5.22
C GLN A 136 15.20 0.45 6.12
N PHE A 137 16.39 0.19 5.57
CA PHE A 137 17.57 -0.27 6.31
C PHE A 137 18.66 0.80 6.51
N ASP A 138 18.63 1.91 5.79
CA ASP A 138 19.63 2.98 5.95
C ASP A 138 19.22 3.93 7.09
N LYS A 139 20.03 3.98 8.15
CA LYS A 139 19.84 4.86 9.32
C LYS A 139 19.88 6.35 9.01
N LYS A 140 20.38 6.75 7.83
CA LYS A 140 20.43 8.15 7.38
C LYS A 140 19.20 8.56 6.61
N ASP A 141 18.45 7.60 6.09
CA ASP A 141 17.25 7.85 5.30
C ASP A 141 16.07 8.25 6.21
N VAL A 142 15.19 9.12 5.73
CA VAL A 142 14.01 9.56 6.50
C VAL A 142 13.03 8.42 6.74
N HIS A 143 13.04 7.43 5.85
CA HIS A 143 12.15 6.27 5.83
C HIS A 143 12.78 5.02 6.47
N TYR A 144 13.86 5.17 7.25
CA TYR A 144 14.44 4.11 8.07
C TYR A 144 13.40 3.44 8.99
N ASP A 145 13.38 2.11 9.04
CA ASP A 145 12.57 1.36 10.00
C ASP A 145 13.44 0.39 10.81
N ALA A 146 13.84 0.83 12.01
CA ALA A 146 14.61 0.05 12.98
C ALA A 146 13.97 -1.30 13.37
N THR A 147 12.69 -1.51 13.06
CA THR A 147 11.94 -2.72 13.35
C THR A 147 11.75 -3.63 12.13
N SER A 148 12.21 -3.21 10.95
CA SER A 148 12.33 -4.07 9.77
C SER A 148 13.65 -4.84 9.79
N LYS A 149 13.65 -6.07 9.28
CA LYS A 149 14.83 -6.94 9.29
C LYS A 149 15.15 -7.47 7.89
N PRO A 150 16.43 -7.65 7.52
CA PRO A 150 16.81 -8.15 6.19
C PRO A 150 16.28 -9.55 5.85
N ASP A 151 16.04 -10.41 6.84
CA ASP A 151 15.46 -11.75 6.68
C ASP A 151 13.93 -11.75 6.48
N ASN A 152 13.25 -10.66 6.87
CA ASN A 152 11.82 -10.49 6.69
C ASN A 152 11.46 -8.99 6.49
N PRO A 153 11.77 -8.42 5.31
CA PRO A 153 11.57 -7.00 5.03
C PRO A 153 10.09 -6.59 5.07
N LYS A 154 9.80 -5.59 5.90
CA LYS A 154 8.45 -5.04 6.06
C LYS A 154 7.98 -4.29 4.83
N TRP A 155 8.86 -3.49 4.23
CA TRP A 155 8.51 -2.55 3.18
C TRP A 155 8.98 -3.04 1.80
N SER A 156 8.25 -2.60 0.79
CA SER A 156 8.45 -2.98 -0.60
C SER A 156 8.29 -1.75 -1.47
N MET A 157 8.96 -1.74 -2.63
CA MET A 157 8.85 -0.72 -3.66
C MET A 157 8.75 -1.37 -5.04
N VAL A 158 8.41 -0.57 -6.04
CA VAL A 158 8.34 -0.95 -7.47
C VAL A 158 9.25 0.00 -8.25
N ASP A 159 9.66 -0.37 -9.47
CA ASP A 159 10.25 0.61 -10.40
C ASP A 159 9.18 1.10 -11.37
N VAL A 160 9.14 2.42 -11.59
CA VAL A 160 8.19 3.07 -12.49
C VAL A 160 8.93 3.84 -13.57
N GLN A 161 8.39 3.85 -14.79
CA GLN A 161 8.91 4.59 -15.93
C GLN A 161 7.90 5.65 -16.39
N TYR A 162 8.36 6.86 -16.65
CA TYR A 162 7.57 7.93 -17.26
C TYR A 162 6.99 7.49 -18.61
N GLN A 163 5.71 7.79 -18.85
CA GLN A 163 5.06 7.56 -20.14
C GLN A 163 4.73 8.88 -20.84
N ARG A 164 3.91 9.72 -20.20
CA ARG A 164 3.53 11.04 -20.75
C ARG A 164 2.98 11.98 -19.68
N MET A 165 3.03 13.27 -19.95
CA MET A 165 2.16 14.24 -19.29
C MET A 165 0.68 14.00 -19.67
N THR A 166 -0.23 14.46 -18.82
CA THR A 166 -1.63 14.71 -19.22
C THR A 166 -1.68 15.89 -20.20
N LYS A 167 -2.64 15.94 -21.15
CA LYS A 167 -2.78 17.04 -22.13
C LYS A 167 -2.93 18.41 -21.46
N ARG A 168 -3.53 18.42 -20.27
CA ARG A 168 -3.55 19.52 -19.31
C ARG A 168 -3.45 18.96 -17.90
N TYR A 169 -2.92 19.75 -16.97
CA TYR A 169 -2.97 19.41 -15.55
C TYR A 169 -4.42 19.18 -15.09
N LEU A 170 -4.63 18.21 -14.20
CA LEU A 170 -5.95 17.89 -13.64
C LEU A 170 -5.95 18.19 -12.12
N PRO A 171 -6.37 19.39 -11.69
CA PRO A 171 -6.29 19.81 -10.29
C PRO A 171 -7.19 18.96 -9.36
N LEU A 172 -6.76 18.82 -8.11
CA LEU A 172 -7.54 18.17 -7.05
C LEU A 172 -8.93 18.82 -6.87
N SER A 173 -9.04 20.15 -7.05
CA SER A 173 -10.30 20.89 -6.97
C SER A 173 -11.31 20.43 -8.02
N GLU A 174 -10.88 20.28 -9.27
CA GLU A 174 -11.71 19.79 -10.38
C GLU A 174 -12.14 18.34 -10.14
N LEU A 175 -11.19 17.46 -9.82
CA LEU A 175 -11.47 16.05 -9.51
C LEU A 175 -12.45 15.91 -8.33
N LYS A 176 -12.34 16.79 -7.32
CA LYS A 176 -13.25 16.84 -6.16
C LYS A 176 -14.65 17.29 -6.56
N ASN A 177 -14.79 18.25 -7.46
CA ASN A 177 -16.08 18.69 -7.98
C ASN A 177 -16.81 17.53 -8.68
N TYR A 178 -16.13 16.81 -9.58
CA TYR A 178 -16.69 15.61 -10.21
C TYR A 178 -17.03 14.51 -9.20
N HIS A 179 -16.15 14.23 -8.24
CA HIS A 179 -16.43 13.26 -7.16
C HIS A 179 -17.71 13.60 -6.38
N LEU A 180 -17.90 14.85 -5.98
CA LEU A 180 -19.10 15.28 -5.25
C LEU A 180 -20.37 15.17 -6.10
N GLN A 181 -20.30 15.52 -7.40
CA GLN A 181 -21.41 15.35 -8.33
C GLN A 181 -21.77 13.87 -8.53
N HIS A 182 -20.77 13.00 -8.73
CA HIS A 182 -20.95 11.56 -8.90
C HIS A 182 -21.45 10.87 -7.63
N ARG A 183 -21.07 11.35 -6.44
CA ARG A 183 -21.64 10.86 -5.17
C ARG A 183 -23.12 11.20 -5.02
N ALA A 184 -23.57 12.33 -5.54
CA ALA A 184 -24.96 12.77 -5.45
C ALA A 184 -25.87 12.14 -6.53
N LYS A 185 -25.33 11.88 -7.74
CA LYS A 185 -26.12 11.48 -8.93
C LYS A 185 -25.76 10.10 -9.51
N GLY A 186 -24.75 9.45 -8.97
CA GLY A 186 -24.05 8.34 -9.64
C GLY A 186 -23.01 8.85 -10.64
N GLY A 187 -21.98 8.04 -10.89
CA GLY A 187 -20.91 8.29 -11.86
C GLY A 187 -19.58 7.69 -11.42
N PRO A 188 -18.56 7.62 -12.30
CA PRO A 188 -17.34 6.82 -12.07
C PRO A 188 -16.58 7.18 -10.79
N LEU A 189 -16.36 8.47 -10.53
CA LEU A 189 -15.54 8.93 -9.40
C LEU A 189 -16.24 8.90 -8.03
N LYS A 190 -17.45 8.32 -7.90
CA LYS A 190 -18.25 8.38 -6.66
C LYS A 190 -17.52 7.83 -5.43
N ASP A 191 -16.73 6.76 -5.58
CA ASP A 191 -16.09 6.03 -4.48
C ASP A 191 -14.56 6.20 -4.46
N MET A 192 -14.02 7.04 -5.36
CA MET A 192 -12.59 7.18 -5.66
C MET A 192 -11.71 7.36 -4.41
N ALA A 193 -10.71 6.47 -4.32
CA ALA A 193 -9.77 6.38 -3.19
C ALA A 193 -9.04 7.70 -2.87
N LEU A 194 -8.92 8.60 -3.87
CA LEU A 194 -8.33 9.92 -3.70
C LEU A 194 -9.08 10.75 -2.63
N PHE A 195 -10.40 10.60 -2.57
CA PHE A 195 -11.29 11.32 -1.67
C PHE A 195 -11.75 10.47 -0.48
N THR A 196 -11.99 9.17 -0.69
CA THR A 196 -12.45 8.26 0.38
C THR A 196 -11.32 7.78 1.30
N ARG A 197 -10.04 7.86 0.84
CA ARG A 197 -8.85 7.43 1.60
C ARG A 197 -7.70 8.43 1.46
N ALA A 198 -7.93 9.68 1.88
CA ALA A 198 -6.99 10.80 1.69
C ALA A 198 -5.53 10.50 2.10
N ARG A 199 -5.31 9.81 3.22
CA ARG A 199 -3.97 9.43 3.76
C ARG A 199 -3.30 8.22 3.09
N LEU A 200 -3.91 7.63 2.06
CA LEU A 200 -3.35 6.53 1.28
C LEU A 200 -2.55 7.11 0.09
N SER A 201 -1.26 6.78 -0.01
CA SER A 201 -0.34 7.30 -1.05
C SER A 201 -0.33 6.47 -2.34
N VAL A 202 -0.52 5.15 -2.25
CA VAL A 202 -0.69 4.25 -3.39
C VAL A 202 -2.11 3.72 -3.37
N GLN A 203 -2.85 4.01 -4.44
CA GLN A 203 -4.30 3.81 -4.51
C GLN A 203 -4.67 2.98 -5.74
N PRO A 204 -5.52 1.96 -5.60
CA PRO A 204 -6.12 1.30 -6.76
C PRO A 204 -7.12 2.23 -7.44
N LEU A 205 -7.28 2.05 -8.74
CA LEU A 205 -8.39 2.59 -9.53
C LEU A 205 -9.13 1.44 -10.23
N THR A 206 -10.42 1.63 -10.43
CA THR A 206 -11.19 0.89 -11.42
C THR A 206 -10.89 1.42 -12.83
N THR A 207 -11.22 0.62 -13.85
CA THR A 207 -11.15 1.08 -15.26
C THR A 207 -12.02 2.31 -15.48
N GLU A 208 -13.25 2.32 -14.94
CA GLU A 208 -14.18 3.45 -15.07
C GLU A 208 -13.62 4.77 -14.49
N GLU A 209 -12.98 4.71 -13.31
CA GLU A 209 -12.36 5.90 -12.71
C GLU A 209 -11.16 6.38 -13.53
N PHE A 210 -10.32 5.46 -14.00
CA PHE A 210 -9.14 5.80 -14.79
C PHE A 210 -9.53 6.44 -16.12
N ASP A 211 -10.44 5.80 -16.86
CA ASP A 211 -10.90 6.28 -18.17
C ASP A 211 -11.70 7.58 -18.04
N PHE A 212 -12.48 7.76 -16.96
CA PHE A 212 -13.12 9.06 -16.70
C PHE A 212 -12.11 10.18 -16.48
N VAL A 213 -11.06 9.94 -15.69
CA VAL A 213 -9.98 10.94 -15.47
C VAL A 213 -9.27 11.27 -16.78
N LEU A 214 -8.95 10.27 -17.61
CA LEU A 214 -8.41 10.51 -18.95
C LEU A 214 -9.35 11.35 -19.82
N SER A 215 -10.67 11.13 -19.73
CA SER A 215 -11.66 11.93 -20.48
C SER A 215 -11.71 13.42 -20.10
N LEU A 216 -11.08 13.82 -18.98
CA LEU A 216 -10.96 15.23 -18.59
C LEU A 216 -9.85 15.95 -19.36
N GLU A 217 -8.85 15.22 -19.86
CA GLU A 217 -7.74 15.79 -20.63
C GLU A 217 -8.21 16.53 -21.90
N ASP A 218 -9.37 16.15 -22.46
CA ASP A 218 -9.99 16.72 -23.66
C ASP A 218 -11.16 17.68 -23.37
N LYS A 219 -11.38 18.04 -22.09
CA LYS A 219 -12.43 18.98 -21.66
C LYS A 219 -11.81 20.29 -21.19
N GLU A 220 -12.55 21.40 -21.39
CA GLU A 220 -12.23 22.66 -20.73
C GLU A 220 -12.26 22.48 -19.19
N PRO A 221 -11.35 23.14 -18.43
CA PRO A 221 -11.39 23.13 -16.97
C PRO A 221 -12.72 23.67 -16.40
N LEU A 222 -13.14 23.13 -15.25
CA LEU A 222 -14.31 23.58 -14.48
C LEU A 222 -14.07 24.88 -13.70
#